data_AF-A0A965LIW4-F1
#
_entry.id   AF-A0A965LIW4-F1
#
_cell.length_a   1.000
_cell.length_b   1.000
_cell.length_c   1.000
_cell.angle_alpha   90.00
_cell.angle_beta   90.00
_cell.angle_gamma   90.00
#
_symmetry.space_group_name_H-M   'P 1'
#
loop_
_entity.id
_entity.type
_entity.pdbx_description
1 polymer ?
#
loop_
_entity_poly.entity_id
_entity_poly.type
_entity_poly.pdbx_seq_one_letter_code
_entity_poly.pdbx_strand_id
1 'polypeptide(L)'
;MPEKQKEGGGEAGSQWQDRALWVEMAVAFAVVIGLYGLIPYNFGFESKARSVFEMLGRFWTDPSTADWHHGMIVPLISVGLILHRAKELERVVIQPCRWGAGLVAAALALFWVGYKVDITIVGFLSLQLMIGGLILWLLGWEMMKAVAFPYLFLLFAYPFYFLDTIVAFPLRGLMCQLSQLFLNGMGVETLRVGTALVSAPDYAKGLAQGQKFALDVATPCSGIRSLFALMMVSALYAHLSLEKTWQKWVLFLLSPALAVMGNFARMVMLTLGTILLGSAVAIGTEEHPTTFHMAAGFFVFVVALGGMVGISRLLQAIGNRKETRG
;
A
#
# COMPACT_ATOMS: atom_id res chain seq x y z
N MET A 1 33.12 61.16 -14.67
CA MET A 1 32.92 60.87 -13.24
C MET A 1 31.43 60.72 -12.99
N PRO A 2 31.00 59.78 -12.13
CA PRO A 2 30.12 58.71 -12.57
C PRO A 2 28.80 58.66 -11.80
N GLU A 3 27.79 57.99 -12.36
CA GLU A 3 26.76 57.37 -11.52
C GLU A 3 26.49 55.95 -12.04
N LYS A 4 27.20 55.00 -11.41
CA LYS A 4 26.90 53.57 -11.47
C LYS A 4 25.55 53.36 -10.79
N GLN A 5 24.51 53.04 -11.56
CA GLN A 5 23.34 52.37 -10.99
C GLN A 5 23.76 50.96 -10.58
N LYS A 6 23.77 50.76 -9.26
CA LYS A 6 24.08 49.50 -8.59
C LYS A 6 23.14 48.40 -9.07
N GLU A 7 23.75 47.34 -9.58
CA GLU A 7 23.23 45.99 -9.57
C GLU A 7 22.76 45.64 -8.15
N GLY A 8 21.44 45.55 -7.97
CA GLY A 8 20.82 44.99 -6.78
C GLY A 8 20.63 43.49 -6.92
N GLY A 9 21.69 42.77 -7.29
CA GLY A 9 21.74 41.30 -7.21
C GLY A 9 21.95 40.88 -5.76
N GLY A 10 20.95 41.11 -4.90
CA GLY A 10 20.94 40.52 -3.58
C GLY A 10 20.63 39.03 -3.73
N GLU A 11 21.62 38.18 -3.46
CA GLU A 11 21.41 36.75 -3.26
C GLU A 11 20.38 36.58 -2.14
N ALA A 12 19.10 36.43 -2.51
CA ALA A 12 18.07 36.00 -1.59
C ALA A 12 18.47 34.59 -1.14
N GLY A 13 19.04 34.48 0.05
CA GLY A 13 19.38 33.20 0.67
C GLY A 13 18.21 32.24 0.55
N SER A 14 18.50 30.97 0.25
CA SER A 14 17.47 29.94 0.09
C SER A 14 16.51 30.00 1.28
N GLN A 15 15.19 29.98 1.02
CA GLN A 15 14.15 30.05 2.06
C GLN A 15 14.34 28.97 3.14
N TRP A 16 15.04 27.88 2.77
CA TRP A 16 15.44 26.77 3.63
C TRP A 16 16.66 27.06 4.53
N GLN A 17 17.28 28.23 4.46
CA GLN A 17 18.37 28.65 5.35
C GLN A 17 17.85 29.36 6.62
N ASP A 18 16.54 29.60 6.71
CA ASP A 18 15.94 30.21 7.89
C ASP A 18 16.01 29.27 9.11
N ARG A 19 16.74 29.69 10.13
CA ARG A 19 16.89 28.94 11.39
C ARG A 19 15.57 28.81 12.13
N ALA A 20 14.69 29.81 12.05
CA ALA A 20 13.40 29.77 12.74
C ALA A 20 12.53 28.64 12.18
N LEU A 21 12.47 28.51 10.85
CA LEU A 21 11.75 27.43 10.18
C LEU A 21 12.26 26.04 10.61
N TRP A 22 13.58 25.83 10.67
CA TRP A 22 14.15 24.56 11.15
C TRP A 22 13.79 24.25 12.59
N VAL A 23 13.77 25.27 13.47
CA VAL A 23 13.33 25.10 14.85
C VAL A 23 11.84 24.72 14.91
N GLU A 24 10.98 25.40 14.15
CA GLU A 24 9.55 25.08 14.08
C GLU A 24 9.31 23.65 13.57
N MET A 25 10.03 23.24 12.51
CA MET A 25 9.96 21.88 11.98
C MET A 25 10.45 20.84 13.00
N ALA A 26 11.54 21.12 13.73
CA ALA A 26 12.06 20.23 14.76
C ALA A 26 11.08 20.10 15.94
N VAL A 27 10.46 21.20 16.37
CA VAL A 27 9.41 21.19 17.40
C VAL A 27 8.19 20.42 16.92
N ALA A 28 7.71 20.67 15.69
CA ALA A 28 6.59 19.96 15.11
C ALA A 28 6.85 18.44 15.04
N PHE A 29 8.07 18.05 14.62
CA PHE A 29 8.48 16.65 14.62
C PHE A 29 8.48 16.07 16.04
N ALA A 30 9.07 16.77 17.02
CA ALA A 30 9.09 16.32 18.41
C ALA A 30 7.66 16.18 19.00
N VAL A 31 6.74 17.08 18.66
CA VAL A 31 5.33 17.00 19.06
C VAL A 31 4.66 15.76 18.46
N VAL A 32 4.88 15.46 17.17
CA VAL A 32 4.35 14.25 16.54
C VAL A 32 4.91 13.00 17.22
N ILE A 33 6.23 12.94 17.47
CA ILE A 33 6.84 11.81 18.16
C ILE A 33 6.30 11.65 19.59
N GLY A 34 6.18 12.75 20.34
CA GLY A 34 5.62 12.73 21.69
C GLY A 34 4.17 12.26 21.71
N LEU A 35 3.30 12.89 20.91
CA LEU A 35 1.88 12.60 20.86
C LEU A 35 1.56 11.19 20.38
N TYR A 36 2.18 10.74 19.27
CA TYR A 36 1.83 9.45 18.65
C TYR A 36 2.73 8.29 19.10
N GLY A 37 3.90 8.58 19.67
CA GLY A 37 4.86 7.59 20.14
C GLY A 37 4.82 7.33 21.64
N LEU A 38 4.56 8.35 22.47
CA LEU A 38 4.64 8.24 23.92
C LEU A 38 3.27 8.21 24.61
N ILE A 39 2.25 8.88 24.04
CA ILE A 39 0.92 8.92 24.66
C ILE A 39 0.18 7.60 24.39
N PRO A 40 -0.31 6.91 25.43
CA PRO A 40 -1.14 5.73 25.27
C PRO A 40 -2.46 6.10 24.56
N TYR A 41 -2.76 5.39 23.48
CA TYR A 41 -3.86 5.71 22.59
C TYR A 41 -5.03 4.71 22.67
N ASN A 42 -4.73 3.42 22.66
CA ASN A 42 -5.76 2.39 22.56
C ASN A 42 -5.34 1.13 23.31
N PHE A 43 -6.30 0.50 23.99
CA PHE A 43 -6.07 -0.75 24.72
C PHE A 43 -6.20 -1.97 23.79
N GLY A 44 -7.08 -1.88 22.80
CA GLY A 44 -7.39 -2.98 21.90
C GLY A 44 -8.02 -4.12 22.70
N PHE A 45 -7.42 -5.31 22.64
CA PHE A 45 -7.85 -6.48 23.44
C PHE A 45 -6.94 -6.76 24.64
N GLU A 46 -6.00 -5.86 24.94
CA GLU A 46 -4.99 -6.07 25.97
C GLU A 46 -5.16 -5.15 27.18
N SER A 47 -4.51 -5.50 28.29
CA SER A 47 -4.59 -4.76 29.55
C SER A 47 -3.74 -3.49 29.59
N LYS A 48 -2.92 -3.22 28.58
CA LYS A 48 -2.02 -2.06 28.49
C LYS A 48 -2.34 -1.23 27.26
N ALA A 49 -2.65 0.05 27.48
CA ALA A 49 -2.79 1.01 26.39
C ALA A 49 -1.46 1.23 25.67
N ARG A 50 -1.50 1.16 24.34
CA ARG A 50 -0.35 1.32 23.44
C ARG A 50 -0.46 2.62 22.66
N SER A 51 0.68 3.20 22.30
CA SER A 51 0.70 4.39 21.44
C SER A 51 0.40 4.02 19.98
N VAL A 52 0.09 5.02 19.16
CA VAL A 52 -0.22 4.80 17.73
C VAL A 52 0.98 4.19 16.99
N PHE A 53 2.20 4.63 17.30
CA PHE A 53 3.41 4.07 16.67
C PHE A 53 3.70 2.65 17.13
N GLU A 54 3.49 2.32 18.40
CA GLU A 54 3.65 0.95 18.89
C GLU A 54 2.67 0.01 18.19
N MET A 55 1.43 0.46 18.02
CA MET A 55 0.40 -0.28 17.33
C MET A 55 0.71 -0.48 15.84
N LEU A 56 1.18 0.57 15.17
CA LEU A 56 1.62 0.51 13.78
C LEU A 56 2.81 -0.45 13.61
N GLY A 57 3.77 -0.39 14.54
CA GLY A 57 4.92 -1.30 14.60
C GLY A 57 4.51 -2.77 14.75
N ARG A 58 3.47 -3.07 15.54
CA ARG A 58 2.92 -4.43 15.61
C ARG A 58 2.33 -4.88 14.28
N PHE A 59 1.53 -4.05 13.61
CA PHE A 59 0.99 -4.41 12.29
C PHE A 59 2.07 -4.68 11.25
N TRP A 60 3.25 -4.08 11.43
CA TRP A 60 4.39 -4.28 10.55
C TRP A 60 5.27 -5.49 10.90
N THR A 61 5.16 -6.06 12.11
CA THR A 61 6.12 -7.06 12.61
C THR A 61 5.47 -8.33 13.15
N ASP A 62 4.24 -8.27 13.64
CA ASP A 62 3.54 -9.40 14.25
C ASP A 62 3.13 -10.40 13.16
N PRO A 63 3.54 -11.69 13.26
CA PRO A 63 3.19 -12.72 12.28
C PRO A 63 1.69 -12.90 12.08
N SER A 64 0.87 -12.63 13.11
CA SER A 64 -0.59 -12.70 13.00
C SER A 64 -1.18 -11.63 12.07
N THR A 65 -0.40 -10.59 11.75
CA THR A 65 -0.79 -9.47 10.89
C THR A 65 0.08 -9.33 9.65
N ALA A 66 0.64 -10.46 9.19
CA ALA A 66 1.58 -10.54 8.06
C ALA A 66 1.08 -9.92 6.74
N ASP A 67 -0.22 -9.63 6.61
CA ASP A 67 -0.78 -8.92 5.46
C ASP A 67 -0.33 -7.44 5.38
N TRP A 68 0.06 -6.86 6.52
CA TRP A 68 0.42 -5.44 6.65
C TRP A 68 1.92 -5.17 6.80
N HIS A 69 2.76 -6.20 6.78
CA HIS A 69 4.23 -6.06 6.89
C HIS A 69 4.84 -5.14 5.83
N HIS A 70 4.24 -5.06 4.65
CA HIS A 70 4.65 -4.14 3.59
C HIS A 70 4.58 -2.67 4.04
N GLY A 71 3.73 -2.32 5.00
CA GLY A 71 3.60 -0.96 5.52
C GLY A 71 4.90 -0.41 6.13
N MET A 72 5.80 -1.27 6.60
CA MET A 72 7.09 -0.86 7.19
C MET A 72 7.97 -0.07 6.22
N ILE A 73 7.94 -0.42 4.93
CA ILE A 73 8.79 0.23 3.92
C ILE A 73 8.19 1.54 3.40
N VAL A 74 6.90 1.78 3.63
CA VAL A 74 6.16 2.92 3.07
C VAL A 74 6.69 4.27 3.56
N PRO A 75 6.96 4.50 4.87
CA PRO A 75 7.57 5.74 5.32
C PRO A 75 8.96 5.96 4.72
N LEU A 76 9.76 4.90 4.57
CA LEU A 76 11.10 4.97 3.97
C LEU A 76 11.03 5.38 2.50
N ILE A 77 10.10 4.80 1.74
CA ILE A 77 9.84 5.19 0.35
C ILE A 77 9.36 6.64 0.28
N SER A 78 8.45 7.05 1.17
CA SER A 78 7.92 8.43 1.19
C SER A 78 9.03 9.45 1.44
N VAL A 79 9.91 9.20 2.41
CA VAL A 79 11.10 10.02 2.66
C VAL A 79 12.03 10.00 1.45
N GLY A 80 12.30 8.81 0.88
CA GLY A 80 13.11 8.67 -0.33
C GLY A 80 12.58 9.47 -1.52
N LEU A 81 11.26 9.51 -1.73
CA LEU A 81 10.61 10.30 -2.78
C LEU A 81 10.78 11.81 -2.57
N ILE A 82 10.68 12.26 -1.31
CA ILE A 82 10.93 13.67 -0.95
C ILE A 82 12.40 14.03 -1.19
N LEU A 83 13.33 13.19 -0.73
CA LEU A 83 14.77 13.40 -0.90
C LEU A 83 15.18 13.39 -2.39
N HIS A 84 14.58 12.50 -3.19
CA HIS A 84 14.84 12.44 -4.63
C HIS A 84 14.44 13.74 -5.35
N ARG A 85 13.41 14.43 -4.84
CA ARG A 85 12.92 15.71 -5.37
C ARG A 85 13.40 16.93 -4.56
N ALA A 86 14.36 16.78 -3.65
CA ALA A 86 14.77 17.87 -2.75
C ALA A 86 15.12 19.17 -3.49
N LYS A 87 15.87 19.08 -4.59
CA LYS A 87 16.25 20.25 -5.42
C LYS A 87 15.06 20.91 -6.12
N GLU A 88 14.00 20.15 -6.43
CA GLU A 88 12.76 20.71 -6.98
C GLU A 88 11.96 21.40 -5.88
N LEU A 89 11.87 20.77 -4.71
CA LEU A 89 11.17 21.31 -3.54
C LEU A 89 11.82 22.57 -2.99
N GLU A 90 13.15 22.71 -3.10
CA GLU A 90 13.88 23.93 -2.76
C GLU A 90 13.42 25.15 -3.55
N ARG A 91 12.89 24.96 -4.76
CA ARG A 91 12.39 26.03 -5.63
C ARG A 91 10.93 26.38 -5.35
N VAL A 92 10.21 25.55 -4.59
CA VAL A 92 8.82 25.80 -4.22
C VAL A 92 8.81 26.86 -3.12
N VAL A 93 8.02 27.92 -3.34
CA VAL A 93 7.91 29.02 -2.39
C VAL A 93 7.16 28.56 -1.14
N ILE A 94 7.76 28.79 0.02
CA ILE A 94 7.19 28.51 1.34
C ILE A 94 6.20 29.63 1.68
N GLN A 95 4.92 29.27 1.82
CA GLN A 95 3.85 30.22 2.16
C GLN A 95 2.93 29.62 3.24
N PRO A 96 3.27 29.79 4.54
CA PRO A 96 2.51 29.25 5.66
C PRO A 96 1.01 29.51 5.54
N CYS A 97 0.18 28.48 5.75
CA CYS A 97 -1.27 28.60 5.60
C CYS A 97 -1.99 28.40 6.93
N ARG A 98 -2.81 29.38 7.35
CA ARG A 98 -3.60 29.30 8.59
C ARG A 98 -4.63 28.16 8.60
N TRP A 99 -5.06 27.69 7.44
CA TRP A 99 -5.90 26.49 7.34
C TRP A 99 -5.20 25.23 7.87
N GLY A 100 -3.87 25.19 7.80
CA GLY A 100 -3.07 24.11 8.40
C GLY A 100 -3.27 24.00 9.91
N ALA A 101 -3.37 25.13 10.62
CA ALA A 101 -3.67 25.13 12.06
C ALA A 101 -5.06 24.54 12.36
N GLY A 102 -6.06 24.84 11.52
CA GLY A 102 -7.39 24.22 11.60
C GLY A 102 -7.34 22.70 11.37
N LEU A 103 -6.52 22.25 10.43
CA LEU A 103 -6.32 20.83 10.16
C LEU A 103 -5.58 20.11 11.29
N VAL A 104 -4.60 20.77 11.92
CA VAL A 104 -3.93 20.27 13.14
C VAL A 104 -4.92 20.17 14.30
N ALA A 105 -5.77 21.17 14.51
CA ALA A 105 -6.82 21.11 15.53
C ALA A 105 -7.82 19.96 15.26
N ALA A 106 -8.20 19.75 14.00
CA ALA A 106 -9.04 18.62 13.61
C ALA A 106 -8.34 17.27 13.83
N ALA A 107 -7.04 17.16 13.55
CA ALA A 107 -6.25 15.97 13.86
C ALA A 107 -6.24 15.71 15.37
N LEU A 108 -5.98 16.72 16.21
CA LEU A 108 -6.03 16.56 17.67
C LEU A 108 -7.42 16.13 18.17
N ALA A 109 -8.49 16.68 17.61
CA ALA A 109 -9.85 16.28 17.93
C ALA A 109 -10.11 14.82 17.54
N LEU A 110 -9.68 14.39 16.35
CA LEU A 110 -9.80 13.01 15.89
C LEU A 110 -8.98 12.05 16.74
N PHE A 111 -7.75 12.43 17.14
CA PHE A 111 -6.95 11.67 18.09
C PHE A 111 -7.75 11.46 19.38
N TRP A 112 -8.27 12.53 19.97
CA TRP A 112 -9.01 12.46 21.22
C TRP A 112 -10.29 11.62 21.11
N VAL A 113 -11.06 11.79 20.04
CA VAL A 113 -12.26 10.99 19.78
C VAL A 113 -11.91 9.52 19.62
N GLY A 114 -10.91 9.18 18.80
CA GLY A 114 -10.54 7.79 18.59
C GLY A 114 -9.92 7.13 19.82
N TYR A 115 -9.22 7.91 20.68
CA TYR A 115 -8.81 7.47 22.02
C TYR A 115 -10.03 7.14 22.90
N LYS A 116 -11.07 7.98 22.88
CA LYS A 116 -12.29 7.76 23.69
C LYS A 116 -13.15 6.61 23.21
N VAL A 117 -13.24 6.40 21.90
CA VAL A 117 -14.03 5.31 21.29
C VAL A 117 -13.21 4.02 21.21
N ASP A 118 -11.91 4.07 21.50
CA ASP A 118 -10.97 2.96 21.43
C ASP A 118 -10.92 2.33 20.01
N ILE A 119 -10.77 3.19 18.99
CA ILE A 119 -10.64 2.76 17.59
C ILE A 119 -9.26 3.10 17.03
N THR A 120 -8.46 2.07 16.80
CA THR A 120 -7.10 2.13 16.21
C THR A 120 -7.00 2.95 14.93
N ILE A 121 -7.88 2.70 13.94
CA ILE A 121 -7.76 3.30 12.62
C ILE A 121 -7.97 4.82 12.63
N VAL A 122 -8.76 5.32 13.58
CA VAL A 122 -8.94 6.77 13.78
C VAL A 122 -7.63 7.41 14.22
N GLY A 123 -6.79 6.70 14.97
CA GLY A 123 -5.46 7.16 15.37
C GLY A 123 -4.50 7.30 14.20
N PHE A 124 -4.55 6.35 13.25
CA PHE A 124 -3.76 6.44 12.02
C PHE A 124 -4.22 7.58 11.11
N LEU A 125 -5.53 7.75 10.94
CA LEU A 125 -6.09 8.87 10.18
C LEU A 125 -5.78 10.23 10.83
N SER A 126 -5.79 10.28 12.15
CA SER A 126 -5.36 11.44 12.92
C SER A 126 -3.89 11.77 12.65
N LEU A 127 -3.00 10.77 12.66
CA LEU A 127 -1.59 10.94 12.32
C LEU A 127 -1.42 11.49 10.89
N GLN A 128 -2.12 10.91 9.92
CA GLN A 128 -2.11 11.38 8.54
C GLN A 128 -2.55 12.85 8.43
N LEU A 129 -3.64 13.22 9.10
CA LEU A 129 -4.13 14.59 9.12
C LEU A 129 -3.19 15.54 9.85
N MET A 130 -2.54 15.09 10.92
CA MET A 130 -1.52 15.87 11.64
C MET A 130 -0.34 16.20 10.72
N ILE A 131 0.23 15.19 10.03
CA ILE A 131 1.32 15.40 9.08
C ILE A 131 0.90 16.39 7.99
N GLY A 132 -0.29 16.19 7.42
CA GLY A 132 -0.79 17.08 6.37
C GLY A 132 -1.05 18.51 6.86
N GLY A 133 -1.59 18.65 8.07
CA GLY A 133 -1.84 19.93 8.72
C GLY A 133 -0.55 20.68 9.02
N LEU A 134 0.49 19.99 9.46
CA LEU A 134 1.81 20.59 9.69
C LEU A 134 2.48 21.02 8.39
N ILE A 135 2.40 20.22 7.31
CA ILE A 135 2.90 20.63 5.98
C ILE A 135 2.18 21.90 5.52
N LEU A 136 0.85 21.96 5.63
CA LEU A 136 0.10 23.17 5.25
C LEU A 136 0.38 24.37 6.15
N TRP A 137 0.50 24.14 7.45
CA TRP A 137 0.73 25.21 8.42
C TRP A 137 2.10 25.83 8.24
N LEU A 138 3.15 25.01 8.15
CA LEU A 138 4.54 25.48 8.07
C LEU A 138 4.96 25.85 6.65
N LEU A 139 4.53 25.08 5.64
CA LEU A 139 5.07 25.17 4.28
C LEU A 139 4.08 25.69 3.23
N GLY A 140 2.78 25.50 3.46
CA GLY A 140 1.72 26.03 2.61
C GLY A 140 1.17 25.08 1.55
N TRP A 141 0.22 25.59 0.76
CA TRP A 141 -0.49 24.82 -0.26
C TRP A 141 0.40 24.38 -1.43
N GLU A 142 1.33 25.22 -1.87
CA GLU A 142 2.22 24.87 -2.98
C GLU A 142 3.16 23.73 -2.60
N MET A 143 3.68 23.74 -1.37
CA MET A 143 4.45 22.62 -0.85
C MET A 143 3.60 21.36 -0.72
N MET A 144 2.39 21.47 -0.16
CA MET A 144 1.47 20.33 -0.06
C MET A 144 1.18 19.70 -1.42
N LYS A 145 0.96 20.49 -2.46
CA LYS A 145 0.79 19.98 -3.84
C LYS A 145 2.04 19.27 -4.33
N ALA A 146 3.23 19.83 -4.07
CA ALA A 146 4.50 19.26 -4.50
C ALA A 146 4.80 17.91 -3.81
N VAL A 147 4.44 17.77 -2.52
CA VAL A 147 4.62 16.53 -1.75
C VAL A 147 3.35 15.67 -1.64
N ALA A 148 2.29 15.99 -2.39
CA ALA A 148 0.99 15.34 -2.28
C ALA A 148 1.09 13.83 -2.50
N PHE A 149 1.91 13.39 -3.46
CA PHE A 149 2.11 11.97 -3.72
C PHE A 149 2.82 11.26 -2.55
N PRO A 150 4.04 11.66 -2.10
CA PRO A 150 4.65 11.09 -0.90
C PRO A 150 3.74 11.11 0.34
N TYR A 151 3.00 12.20 0.53
CA TYR A 151 2.06 12.35 1.64
C TYR A 151 0.92 11.32 1.56
N LEU A 152 0.23 11.22 0.41
CA LEU A 152 -0.86 10.25 0.22
C LEU A 152 -0.33 8.81 0.21
N PHE A 153 0.91 8.60 -0.23
CA PHE A 153 1.55 7.29 -0.24
C PHE A 153 1.69 6.71 1.18
N LEU A 154 1.81 7.55 2.21
CA LEU A 154 1.80 7.10 3.62
C LEU A 154 0.53 6.35 4.02
N LEU A 155 -0.59 6.53 3.31
CA LEU A 155 -1.81 5.76 3.56
C LEU A 155 -1.57 4.24 3.41
N PHE A 156 -0.69 3.81 2.49
CA PHE A 156 -0.34 2.39 2.34
C PHE A 156 0.35 1.81 3.58
N ALA A 157 0.83 2.64 4.50
CA ALA A 157 1.43 2.18 5.75
C ALA A 157 0.39 1.72 6.78
N TYR A 158 -0.87 2.14 6.63
CA TYR A 158 -1.93 1.91 7.60
C TYR A 158 -2.80 0.70 7.28
N PRO A 159 -3.17 -0.11 8.28
CA PRO A 159 -4.06 -1.23 8.10
C PRO A 159 -5.52 -0.78 7.99
N PHE A 160 -6.05 -0.80 6.78
CA PHE A 160 -7.44 -0.49 6.47
C PHE A 160 -8.31 -1.76 6.48
N TYR A 161 -8.67 -2.28 7.67
CA TYR A 161 -9.40 -3.55 7.80
C TYR A 161 -10.73 -3.59 7.04
N PHE A 162 -11.45 -2.46 6.97
CA PHE A 162 -12.71 -2.41 6.22
C PHE A 162 -12.53 -2.71 4.73
N LEU A 163 -11.35 -2.46 4.16
CA LEU A 163 -11.05 -2.79 2.78
C LEU A 163 -10.88 -4.30 2.57
N ASP A 164 -10.56 -5.10 3.59
CA ASP A 164 -10.58 -6.56 3.44
C ASP A 164 -12.00 -7.03 3.15
N THR A 165 -12.97 -6.62 3.96
CA THR A 165 -14.36 -7.01 3.78
C THR A 165 -14.98 -6.46 2.50
N ILE A 166 -14.68 -5.20 2.16
CA ILE A 166 -15.32 -4.50 1.03
C ILE A 166 -14.64 -4.83 -0.31
N VAL A 167 -13.32 -5.01 -0.32
CA VAL A 167 -12.52 -5.13 -1.56
C VAL A 167 -11.90 -6.52 -1.68
N ALA A 168 -11.11 -6.94 -0.69
CA ALA A 168 -10.33 -8.16 -0.85
C ALA A 168 -11.20 -9.43 -0.83
N PHE A 169 -12.24 -9.50 0.02
CA PHE A 169 -13.13 -10.65 0.11
C PHE A 169 -13.92 -10.91 -1.20
N PRO A 170 -14.57 -9.92 -1.83
CA PRO A 170 -15.18 -10.11 -3.15
C PRO A 170 -14.18 -10.53 -4.23
N LEU A 171 -12.99 -9.91 -4.24
CA LEU A 171 -11.95 -10.25 -5.22
C LEU A 171 -11.39 -11.66 -5.01
N ARG A 172 -11.29 -12.15 -3.77
CA ARG A 172 -10.98 -13.56 -3.46
C ARG A 172 -12.03 -14.51 -4.03
N GLY A 173 -13.31 -14.18 -3.87
CA GLY A 173 -14.41 -14.96 -4.45
C GLY A 173 -14.34 -15.03 -5.98
N LEU A 174 -14.12 -13.89 -6.63
CA LEU A 174 -13.93 -13.79 -8.08
C LEU A 174 -12.73 -14.62 -8.56
N MET A 175 -11.59 -14.44 -7.89
CA MET A 175 -10.35 -15.16 -8.19
C MET A 175 -10.56 -16.68 -8.08
N CYS A 176 -11.21 -17.16 -7.02
CA CYS A 176 -11.49 -18.57 -6.81
C CYS A 176 -12.46 -19.12 -7.88
N GLN A 177 -13.49 -18.36 -8.26
CA GLN A 177 -14.40 -18.72 -9.35
C GLN A 177 -13.68 -18.84 -10.70
N LEU A 178 -12.80 -17.89 -11.02
CA LEU A 178 -12.02 -17.94 -12.26
C LEU A 178 -11.08 -19.15 -12.28
N SER A 179 -10.41 -19.44 -11.16
CA SER A 179 -9.56 -20.64 -11.03
C SER A 179 -10.35 -21.93 -11.17
N GLN A 180 -11.53 -22.03 -10.57
CA GLN A 180 -12.41 -23.20 -10.70
C GLN A 180 -12.80 -23.44 -12.17
N LEU A 181 -13.28 -22.40 -12.86
CA LEU A 181 -13.69 -22.49 -14.26
C LEU A 181 -12.53 -22.96 -15.16
N PHE A 182 -11.35 -22.38 -14.95
CA PHE A 182 -10.15 -22.72 -15.71
C PHE A 182 -9.71 -24.17 -15.47
N LEU A 183 -9.63 -24.60 -14.21
CA LEU A 183 -9.19 -25.95 -13.85
C LEU A 183 -10.19 -27.02 -14.31
N ASN A 184 -11.50 -26.77 -14.16
CA ASN A 184 -12.53 -27.66 -14.70
C ASN A 184 -12.44 -27.76 -16.23
N GLY A 185 -12.15 -26.65 -16.92
CA GLY A 185 -11.91 -26.62 -18.36
C GLY A 185 -10.67 -27.43 -18.79
N MET A 186 -9.68 -27.59 -17.90
CA MET A 186 -8.53 -28.47 -18.10
C MET A 186 -8.78 -29.94 -17.72
N GLY A 187 -10.00 -30.29 -17.29
CA GLY A 187 -10.35 -31.63 -16.82
C GLY A 187 -9.93 -31.92 -15.37
N VAL A 188 -9.54 -30.91 -14.61
CA VAL A 188 -9.28 -31.02 -13.17
C VAL A 188 -10.57 -30.69 -12.42
N GLU A 189 -11.29 -31.70 -11.97
CA GLU A 189 -12.57 -31.52 -11.28
C GLU A 189 -12.40 -30.85 -9.92
N THR A 190 -12.94 -29.63 -9.81
CA THR A 190 -12.81 -28.75 -8.64
C THR A 190 -14.16 -28.23 -8.15
N LEU A 191 -14.28 -28.13 -6.84
CA LEU A 191 -15.41 -27.54 -6.14
C LEU A 191 -14.94 -26.30 -5.38
N ARG A 192 -15.78 -25.27 -5.40
CA ARG A 192 -15.58 -24.06 -4.59
C ARG A 192 -16.36 -24.19 -3.29
N VAL A 193 -15.68 -24.00 -2.16
CA VAL A 193 -16.29 -23.94 -0.82
C VAL A 193 -15.94 -22.59 -0.20
N GLY A 194 -16.86 -21.63 -0.26
CA GLY A 194 -16.58 -20.25 0.14
C GLY A 194 -15.48 -19.63 -0.74
N THR A 195 -14.36 -19.25 -0.13
CA THR A 195 -13.15 -18.80 -0.83
C THR A 195 -12.15 -19.91 -1.07
N ALA A 196 -12.38 -21.13 -0.60
CA ALA A 196 -11.49 -22.27 -0.83
C ALA A 196 -11.81 -23.00 -2.13
N LEU A 197 -10.77 -23.57 -2.75
CA LEU A 197 -10.86 -24.44 -3.91
C LEU A 197 -10.40 -25.85 -3.51
N VAL A 198 -11.30 -26.83 -3.63
CA VAL A 198 -11.03 -28.21 -3.23
C VAL A 198 -11.29 -29.15 -4.40
N SER A 199 -10.55 -30.26 -4.42
CA SER A 199 -10.81 -31.35 -5.37
C SER A 199 -12.22 -31.92 -5.20
N ALA A 200 -12.88 -32.19 -6.33
CA ALA A 200 -14.17 -32.88 -6.34
C ALA A 200 -14.03 -34.32 -5.80
N PRO A 201 -15.08 -34.86 -5.16
CA PRO A 201 -15.10 -36.25 -4.75
C PRO A 201 -15.11 -37.17 -5.98
N ASP A 202 -14.31 -38.22 -5.93
CA ASP A 202 -14.22 -39.24 -6.99
C ASP A 202 -14.60 -40.58 -6.35
N TYR A 203 -15.91 -40.84 -6.28
CA TYR A 203 -16.47 -42.02 -5.63
C TYR A 203 -16.05 -43.32 -6.31
N ALA A 204 -15.74 -43.29 -7.61
CA ALA A 204 -15.21 -44.43 -8.35
C ALA A 204 -13.81 -44.84 -7.86
N LYS A 205 -13.01 -43.88 -7.39
CA LYS A 205 -11.69 -44.11 -6.78
C LYS A 205 -11.71 -44.09 -5.24
N GLY A 206 -12.88 -44.00 -4.63
CA GLY A 206 -13.05 -43.91 -3.17
C GLY A 206 -12.50 -42.62 -2.55
N LEU A 207 -12.29 -41.56 -3.34
CA LEU A 207 -11.69 -40.32 -2.87
C LEU A 207 -12.77 -39.35 -2.41
N ALA A 208 -12.68 -38.92 -1.16
CA ALA A 208 -13.55 -37.89 -0.60
C ALA A 208 -13.16 -36.50 -1.11
N GLN A 209 -14.10 -35.55 -1.00
CA GLN A 209 -13.88 -34.15 -1.34
C GLN A 209 -12.63 -33.60 -0.64
N GLY A 210 -11.79 -32.89 -1.37
CA GLY A 210 -10.58 -32.27 -0.84
C GLY A 210 -9.39 -33.23 -0.63
N GLN A 211 -9.54 -34.54 -0.86
CA GLN A 211 -8.44 -35.50 -0.63
C GLN A 211 -7.32 -35.41 -1.66
N LYS A 212 -7.59 -35.04 -2.92
CA LYS A 212 -6.52 -34.84 -3.91
C LYS A 212 -5.79 -33.51 -3.67
N PHE A 213 -6.55 -32.47 -3.36
CA PHE A 213 -6.05 -31.18 -2.90
C PHE A 213 -7.17 -30.38 -2.23
N ALA A 214 -6.79 -29.55 -1.27
CA ALA A 214 -7.62 -28.53 -0.66
C ALA A 214 -6.77 -27.26 -0.52
N LEU A 215 -7.10 -26.24 -1.31
CA LEU A 215 -6.44 -24.95 -1.30
C LEU A 215 -7.41 -23.93 -0.70
N ASP A 216 -7.21 -23.60 0.57
CA ASP A 216 -7.93 -22.48 1.15
C ASP A 216 -7.24 -21.16 0.80
N VAL A 217 -8.02 -20.16 0.39
CA VAL A 217 -7.55 -18.77 0.23
C VAL A 217 -7.48 -18.07 1.59
N ALA A 218 -8.23 -18.55 2.60
CA ALA A 218 -8.30 -17.96 3.94
C ALA A 218 -7.04 -18.20 4.79
N THR A 219 -6.30 -19.29 4.55
CA THR A 219 -5.07 -19.67 5.24
C THR A 219 -4.29 -20.62 4.32
N PRO A 220 -2.94 -20.63 4.18
CA PRO A 220 -1.91 -19.61 4.17
C PRO A 220 -1.69 -19.01 2.74
N CYS A 221 -2.73 -19.02 1.90
CA CYS A 221 -2.68 -18.42 0.56
C CYS A 221 -3.00 -16.93 0.52
N SER A 222 -3.20 -16.27 1.67
CA SER A 222 -3.63 -14.87 1.85
C SER A 222 -3.37 -13.99 0.62
N GLY A 223 -4.39 -13.92 -0.24
CA GLY A 223 -4.40 -13.03 -1.41
C GLY A 223 -4.46 -11.55 -1.02
N ILE A 224 -4.64 -11.25 0.27
CA ILE A 224 -4.70 -9.91 0.84
C ILE A 224 -3.30 -9.30 0.93
N ARG A 225 -2.31 -10.09 1.41
CA ARG A 225 -0.89 -9.67 1.47
C ARG A 225 -0.39 -9.20 0.12
N SER A 226 -0.70 -9.95 -0.94
CA SER A 226 -0.29 -9.61 -2.29
C SER A 226 -1.10 -8.45 -2.86
N LEU A 227 -2.40 -8.32 -2.56
CA LEU A 227 -3.23 -7.27 -3.15
C LEU A 227 -2.80 -5.85 -2.71
N PHE A 228 -2.74 -5.57 -1.40
CA PHE A 228 -2.36 -4.22 -0.95
C PHE A 228 -0.91 -3.87 -1.28
N ALA A 229 0.01 -4.84 -1.15
CA ALA A 229 1.39 -4.66 -1.56
C ALA A 229 1.52 -4.40 -3.07
N LEU A 230 0.76 -5.10 -3.92
CA LEU A 230 0.75 -4.86 -5.36
C LEU A 230 0.11 -3.52 -5.71
N MET A 231 -0.95 -3.09 -5.01
CA MET A 231 -1.53 -1.76 -5.20
C MET A 231 -0.51 -0.66 -4.85
N MET A 232 0.21 -0.81 -3.73
CA MET A 232 1.30 0.08 -3.33
C MET A 232 2.40 0.15 -4.39
N VAL A 233 2.91 -1.01 -4.84
CA VAL A 233 3.95 -1.06 -5.88
C VAL A 233 3.45 -0.49 -7.21
N SER A 234 2.19 -0.74 -7.56
CA SER A 234 1.55 -0.17 -8.76
C SER A 234 1.47 1.34 -8.70
N ALA A 235 1.06 1.89 -7.55
CA ALA A 235 0.98 3.33 -7.34
C ALA A 235 2.36 4.00 -7.44
N LEU A 236 3.37 3.39 -6.82
CA LEU A 236 4.76 3.86 -6.89
C LEU A 236 5.31 3.81 -8.32
N TYR A 237 5.15 2.67 -9.00
CA TYR A 237 5.61 2.49 -10.38
C TYR A 237 4.90 3.46 -11.33
N ALA A 238 3.58 3.61 -11.21
CA ALA A 238 2.80 4.55 -11.99
C ALA A 238 3.31 5.99 -11.81
N HIS A 239 3.60 6.39 -10.57
CA HIS A 239 4.10 7.74 -10.30
C HIS A 239 5.48 8.00 -10.91
N LEU A 240 6.37 7.01 -10.86
CA LEU A 240 7.75 7.14 -11.33
C LEU A 240 7.91 6.94 -12.85
N SER A 241 7.09 6.10 -13.47
CA SER A 241 7.27 5.66 -14.86
C SER A 241 6.30 6.29 -15.87
N LEU A 242 5.16 6.82 -15.41
CA LEU A 242 4.18 7.46 -16.29
C LEU A 242 4.22 8.98 -16.13
N GLU A 243 4.13 9.69 -17.24
CA GLU A 243 4.12 11.17 -17.22
C GLU A 243 2.70 11.69 -16.99
N LYS A 244 1.71 11.16 -17.74
CA LYS A 244 0.35 11.71 -17.77
C LYS A 244 -0.49 11.23 -16.58
N THR A 245 -1.14 12.15 -15.87
CA THR A 245 -1.94 11.87 -14.66
C THR A 245 -3.06 10.84 -14.92
N TRP A 246 -3.71 10.89 -16.08
CA TRP A 246 -4.76 9.90 -16.42
C TRP A 246 -4.20 8.47 -16.53
N GLN A 247 -2.97 8.30 -17.06
CA GLN A 247 -2.33 6.98 -17.16
C GLN A 247 -2.03 6.43 -15.77
N LYS A 248 -1.59 7.30 -14.84
CA LYS A 248 -1.34 6.94 -13.44
C LYS A 248 -2.60 6.40 -12.77
N TRP A 249 -3.72 7.11 -12.92
CA TRP A 249 -5.00 6.67 -12.37
C TRP A 249 -5.53 5.39 -13.01
N VAL A 250 -5.44 5.26 -14.34
CA VAL A 250 -5.86 4.02 -15.01
C VAL A 250 -5.05 2.82 -14.53
N LEU A 251 -3.72 2.95 -14.44
CA LEU A 251 -2.87 1.86 -13.95
C LEU A 251 -3.16 1.53 -12.48
N PHE A 252 -3.36 2.55 -11.65
CA PHE A 252 -3.72 2.36 -10.24
C PHE A 252 -5.07 1.65 -10.08
N LEU A 253 -6.10 2.07 -10.80
CA LEU A 253 -7.43 1.46 -10.77
C LEU A 253 -7.43 0.03 -11.32
N LEU A 254 -6.48 -0.31 -12.20
CA LEU A 254 -6.31 -1.67 -12.72
C LEU A 254 -5.48 -2.57 -11.80
N SER A 255 -4.79 -2.00 -10.80
CA SER A 255 -3.93 -2.78 -9.90
C SER A 255 -4.66 -3.89 -9.11
N PRO A 256 -5.92 -3.75 -8.66
CA PRO A 256 -6.64 -4.86 -8.04
C PRO A 256 -6.90 -6.01 -9.02
N ALA A 257 -7.16 -5.70 -10.30
CA ALA A 257 -7.34 -6.72 -11.33
C ALA A 257 -6.02 -7.46 -11.62
N LEU A 258 -4.90 -6.75 -11.66
CA LEU A 258 -3.56 -7.35 -11.77
C LEU A 258 -3.24 -8.26 -10.57
N ALA A 259 -3.64 -7.86 -9.36
CA ALA A 259 -3.51 -8.69 -8.18
C ALA A 259 -4.37 -9.96 -8.26
N VAL A 260 -5.60 -9.87 -8.76
CA VAL A 260 -6.46 -11.04 -9.04
C VAL A 260 -5.80 -11.97 -10.05
N MET A 261 -5.23 -11.43 -11.14
CA MET A 261 -4.53 -12.24 -12.15
C MET A 261 -3.31 -12.96 -11.58
N GLY A 262 -2.49 -12.27 -10.80
CA GLY A 262 -1.32 -12.89 -10.16
C GLY A 262 -1.72 -14.00 -9.19
N ASN A 263 -2.74 -13.76 -8.36
CA ASN A 263 -3.25 -14.77 -7.42
C ASN A 263 -3.93 -15.96 -8.12
N PHE A 264 -4.62 -15.71 -9.24
CA PHE A 264 -5.11 -16.76 -10.14
C PHE A 264 -3.98 -17.67 -10.63
N ALA A 265 -2.89 -17.08 -11.13
CA ALA A 265 -1.74 -17.84 -11.62
C ALA A 265 -1.10 -18.70 -10.51
N ARG A 266 -0.99 -18.15 -9.29
CA ARG A 266 -0.51 -18.91 -8.11
C ARG A 266 -1.42 -20.08 -7.78
N MET A 267 -2.74 -19.89 -7.77
CA MET A 267 -3.68 -20.97 -7.47
C MET A 267 -3.61 -22.10 -8.49
N VAL A 268 -3.50 -21.78 -9.78
CA VAL A 268 -3.28 -22.79 -10.83
C VAL A 268 -1.95 -23.51 -10.60
N MET A 269 -0.86 -22.78 -10.33
CA MET A 269 0.45 -23.37 -10.06
C MET A 269 0.45 -24.30 -8.84
N LEU A 270 -0.18 -23.90 -7.73
CA LEU A 270 -0.30 -24.73 -6.53
C LEU A 270 -1.18 -25.96 -6.76
N THR A 271 -2.28 -25.82 -7.52
CA THR A 271 -3.16 -26.95 -7.85
C THR A 271 -2.43 -27.98 -8.70
N LEU A 272 -1.80 -27.54 -9.79
CA LEU A 272 -1.04 -28.43 -10.66
C LEU A 272 0.18 -29.03 -9.95
N GLY A 273 0.89 -28.23 -9.15
CA GLY A 273 1.99 -28.69 -8.31
C GLY A 273 1.54 -29.77 -7.33
N THR A 274 0.36 -29.61 -6.71
CA THR A 274 -0.18 -30.60 -5.78
C THR A 274 -0.56 -31.90 -6.49
N ILE A 275 -1.14 -31.81 -7.69
CA ILE A 275 -1.51 -32.98 -8.49
C ILE A 275 -0.27 -33.75 -8.97
N LEU A 276 0.81 -33.05 -9.36
CA LEU A 276 2.00 -33.66 -9.96
C LEU A 276 3.04 -34.12 -8.93
N LEU A 277 3.23 -33.35 -7.86
CA LEU A 277 4.31 -33.55 -6.87
C LEU A 277 3.79 -33.96 -5.49
N GLY A 278 2.47 -33.93 -5.28
CA GLY A 278 1.83 -34.15 -3.99
C GLY A 278 1.75 -32.89 -3.12
N SER A 279 0.78 -32.87 -2.21
CA SER A 279 0.49 -31.74 -1.31
C SER A 279 1.65 -31.40 -0.38
N ALA A 280 2.37 -32.42 0.09
CA ALA A 280 3.53 -32.27 0.98
C ALA A 280 4.68 -31.48 0.33
N VAL A 281 4.83 -31.56 -1.00
CA VAL A 281 5.89 -30.86 -1.74
C VAL A 281 5.40 -29.52 -2.28
N ALA A 282 4.15 -29.45 -2.74
CA ALA A 282 3.61 -28.25 -3.37
C ALA A 282 3.19 -27.16 -2.36
N ILE A 283 2.69 -27.55 -1.19
CA ILE A 283 2.13 -26.63 -0.17
C ILE A 283 2.98 -26.71 1.10
N GLY A 284 3.18 -27.91 1.65
CA GLY A 284 3.79 -28.11 2.96
C GLY A 284 2.79 -27.99 4.11
N THR A 285 3.26 -27.58 5.30
CA THR A 285 2.40 -27.25 6.44
C THR A 285 2.24 -25.74 6.57
N GLU A 286 1.25 -25.28 7.35
CA GLU A 286 1.03 -23.83 7.54
C GLU A 286 2.23 -23.13 8.19
N GLU A 287 2.89 -23.78 9.15
CA GLU A 287 4.05 -23.24 9.86
C GLU A 287 5.34 -23.32 9.01
N HIS A 288 5.41 -24.27 8.07
CA HIS A 288 6.58 -24.52 7.23
C HIS A 288 6.15 -24.72 5.76
N PRO A 289 5.83 -23.63 5.04
CA PRO A 289 5.51 -23.71 3.62
C PRO A 289 6.71 -24.21 2.83
N THR A 290 6.46 -25.02 1.80
CA THR A 290 7.54 -25.54 0.97
C THR A 290 8.16 -24.47 0.08
N THR A 291 9.35 -24.77 -0.47
CA THR A 291 10.00 -23.92 -1.47
C THR A 291 9.11 -23.69 -2.69
N PHE A 292 8.31 -24.68 -3.09
CA PHE A 292 7.33 -24.54 -4.18
C PHE A 292 6.25 -23.52 -3.83
N HIS A 293 5.68 -23.58 -2.62
CA HIS A 293 4.68 -22.62 -2.17
C HIS A 293 5.22 -21.19 -2.11
N MET A 294 6.45 -21.03 -1.62
CA MET A 294 7.14 -19.75 -1.58
C MET A 294 7.43 -19.22 -2.99
N ALA A 295 7.92 -20.07 -3.91
CA ALA A 295 8.17 -19.71 -5.30
C ALA A 295 6.87 -19.30 -6.03
N ALA A 296 5.77 -20.01 -5.78
CA ALA A 296 4.46 -19.64 -6.31
C ALA A 296 3.99 -18.26 -5.78
N GLY A 297 4.36 -17.90 -4.55
CA GLY A 297 4.18 -16.55 -4.00
C GLY A 297 4.96 -15.49 -4.77
N PHE A 298 6.25 -15.71 -5.06
CA PHE A 298 7.05 -14.78 -5.88
C PHE A 298 6.54 -14.68 -7.32
N PHE A 299 6.02 -15.79 -7.87
CA PHE A 299 5.45 -15.82 -9.22
C PHE A 299 4.24 -14.89 -9.37
N VAL A 300 3.44 -14.69 -8.31
CA VAL A 300 2.36 -13.66 -8.28
C VAL A 300 2.92 -12.29 -8.66
N PHE A 301 4.04 -11.89 -8.05
CA PHE A 301 4.66 -10.61 -8.31
C PHE A 301 5.20 -10.52 -9.74
N VAL A 302 5.79 -11.60 -10.26
CA VAL A 302 6.27 -11.63 -11.65
C VAL A 302 5.12 -11.40 -12.64
N VAL A 303 4.00 -12.10 -12.46
CA VAL A 303 2.81 -11.95 -13.32
C VAL A 303 2.22 -10.55 -13.19
N ALA A 304 2.05 -10.05 -11.96
CA ALA A 304 1.46 -8.74 -11.71
C ALA A 304 2.35 -7.59 -12.21
N LEU A 305 3.66 -7.64 -11.96
CA LEU A 305 4.62 -6.65 -12.46
C LEU A 305 4.76 -6.72 -13.99
N GLY A 306 4.81 -7.91 -14.56
CA GLY A 306 4.82 -8.10 -16.01
C GLY A 306 3.58 -7.50 -16.68
N GLY A 307 2.40 -7.77 -16.11
CA GLY A 307 1.14 -7.17 -16.55
C GLY A 307 1.14 -5.64 -16.40
N MET A 308 1.63 -5.13 -15.29
CA MET A 308 1.76 -3.69 -15.02
C MET A 308 2.65 -2.99 -16.05
N VAL A 309 3.82 -3.54 -16.35
CA VAL A 309 4.74 -3.00 -17.37
C VAL A 309 4.11 -3.08 -18.75
N GLY A 310 3.44 -4.19 -19.08
CA GLY A 310 2.72 -4.35 -20.35
C GLY A 310 1.64 -3.29 -20.55
N ILE A 311 0.79 -3.09 -19.54
CA ILE A 311 -0.27 -2.07 -19.56
C ILE A 311 0.33 -0.67 -19.59
N SER A 312 1.38 -0.40 -18.83
CA SER A 312 2.08 0.88 -18.86
C SER A 312 2.57 1.23 -20.27
N ARG A 313 3.23 0.28 -20.95
CA ARG A 313 3.67 0.47 -22.35
C ARG A 313 2.50 0.70 -23.30
N LEU A 314 1.41 -0.03 -23.14
CA LEU A 314 0.19 0.16 -23.93
C LEU A 314 -0.40 1.57 -23.71
N LEU A 315 -0.50 2.02 -22.46
CA LEU A 315 -1.01 3.35 -22.10
C LEU A 315 -0.13 4.46 -22.67
N GLN A 316 1.19 4.30 -22.64
CA GLN A 316 2.14 5.24 -23.25
C GLN A 316 1.97 5.27 -24.78
N ALA A 317 1.86 4.12 -25.43
CA ALA A 317 1.65 4.05 -26.88
C ALA A 317 0.33 4.72 -27.33
N ILE A 318 -0.75 4.53 -26.56
CA ILE A 318 -2.04 5.20 -26.81
C ILE A 318 -1.91 6.71 -26.57
N GLY A 319 -1.20 7.11 -25.51
CA GLY A 319 -0.96 8.51 -25.17
C GLY A 319 -0.21 9.28 -26.24
N ASN A 320 0.82 8.67 -26.85
CA ASN A 320 1.65 9.30 -27.87
C ASN A 320 0.93 9.39 -29.23
N ARG A 321 0.07 8.42 -29.55
CA ARG A 321 -0.77 8.46 -30.77
C ARG A 321 -1.82 9.57 -30.77
N LYS A 322 -2.27 10.01 -29.60
CA LYS A 322 -3.22 11.13 -29.49
C LYS A 322 -2.54 12.47 -29.74
N GLU A 323 -1.28 12.63 -29.32
CA GLU A 323 -0.49 13.85 -29.55
C GLU A 323 -0.01 14.00 -31.00
N THR A 324 0.19 12.90 -31.73
CA THR A 324 0.55 12.98 -33.16
C THR A 324 -0.63 13.21 -34.10
N ARG A 325 -1.87 13.18 -33.58
CA ARG A 325 -3.11 13.33 -34.36
C ARG A 325 -3.92 14.59 -34.02
N GLY A 326 -3.53 15.34 -32.98
CA GLY A 326 -4.16 16.60 -32.58
C GLY A 326 -3.21 17.75 -32.82
#